data_AF-A0A7N4Q1L0-F1
#
_entry.id   AF-A0A7N4Q1L0-F1
#
_cell.length_a   1.000
_cell.length_b   1.000
_cell.length_c   1.000
_cell.angle_alpha   90.00
_cell.angle_beta   90.00
_cell.angle_gamma   90.00
#
_symmetry.space_group_name_H-M   'P 1'
#
loop_
_entity.id
_entity.type
_entity.pdbx_description
1 polymer ?
#
loop_
_entity_poly.entity_id
_entity_poly.type
_entity_poly.pdbx_seq_one_letter_code
_entity_poly.pdbx_strand_id
1 'polypeptide(L)'
;KLGKVRGTRVQWRKLIPEFACRPFSKVHCEPENNRFREKQGESNKAIHTAHLLLNHTGSRQDNTLKWQGDPSLGRSFIYGLTLIQGSLQIQRSGIYGIYVQVTLAKCIQARAQNPELKETKASTLTIGNLSAQGRHSSLLRRHFQGRCSLSASLQVNLNYQDTLYVNLTYPLVPSPNADETFFGASWLYPPPPPEY
;
A
#
# COMPACT_ATOMS: atom_id res chain seq x y z
N LYS A 1 13.80 6.89 -66.88
CA LYS A 1 12.86 5.77 -66.66
C LYS A 1 12.80 5.47 -65.16
N LEU A 2 11.60 5.22 -64.64
CA LEU A 2 11.22 4.86 -63.27
C LEU A 2 12.22 3.89 -62.59
N GLY A 3 12.41 3.85 -61.27
CA GLY A 3 11.48 4.23 -60.21
C GLY A 3 12.07 4.16 -58.80
N LYS A 4 11.14 4.21 -57.84
CA LYS A 4 11.22 4.69 -56.46
C LYS A 4 11.04 3.52 -55.49
N VAL A 5 11.93 3.31 -54.51
CA VAL A 5 11.69 2.44 -53.32
C VAL A 5 12.55 2.98 -52.16
N ARG A 6 12.04 3.86 -51.28
CA ARG A 6 11.24 3.63 -50.05
C ARG A 6 11.93 2.75 -49.00
N GLY A 7 12.25 3.39 -47.87
CA GLY A 7 12.90 2.82 -46.71
C GLY A 7 12.09 1.71 -46.02
N THR A 8 12.85 0.73 -45.54
CA THR A 8 12.42 -0.39 -44.73
C THR A 8 12.37 0.05 -43.27
N ARG A 9 11.16 0.36 -42.78
CA ARG A 9 10.88 0.50 -41.35
C ARG A 9 10.17 -0.77 -40.88
N VAL A 10 10.76 -1.40 -39.88
CA VAL A 10 10.30 -2.60 -39.17
C VAL A 10 8.84 -2.45 -38.75
N GLN A 11 8.04 -3.46 -39.08
CA GLN A 11 6.61 -3.52 -38.79
C GLN A 11 6.40 -4.14 -37.39
N TRP A 12 6.11 -3.31 -36.39
CA TRP A 12 5.54 -3.77 -35.12
C TRP A 12 4.03 -3.53 -35.16
N ARG A 13 3.24 -4.60 -35.12
CA ARG A 13 1.79 -4.54 -34.98
C ARG A 13 1.46 -3.95 -33.60
N LYS A 14 0.90 -2.74 -33.59
CA LYS A 14 0.23 -2.14 -32.44
C LYS A 14 -1.11 -2.84 -32.22
N LEU A 15 -1.30 -3.42 -31.05
CA LEU A 15 -2.64 -3.69 -30.50
C LEU A 15 -2.84 -2.69 -29.37
N ILE A 16 -3.59 -1.62 -29.66
CA ILE A 16 -4.12 -0.67 -28.68
C ILE A 16 -5.60 -1.02 -28.56
N PRO A 17 -6.13 -1.39 -27.38
CA PRO A 17 -7.56 -1.34 -27.17
C PRO A 17 -7.97 0.11 -26.87
N GLU A 18 -8.76 0.67 -27.78
CA GLU A 18 -9.44 1.95 -27.61
C GLU A 18 -10.44 1.86 -26.44
N PHE A 19 -10.22 2.62 -25.38
CA PHE A 19 -11.26 2.93 -24.41
C PHE A 19 -12.04 4.15 -24.90
N ALA A 20 -13.14 3.91 -25.61
CA ALA A 20 -14.11 4.94 -25.94
C ALA A 20 -15.04 5.17 -24.75
N CYS A 21 -14.76 6.20 -23.93
CA CYS A 21 -15.77 6.75 -23.04
C CYS A 21 -16.63 7.75 -23.81
N ARG A 22 -17.90 7.42 -24.07
CA ARG A 22 -18.92 8.42 -24.42
C ARG A 22 -19.72 8.80 -23.16
N PRO A 23 -20.11 10.08 -23.01
CA PRO A 23 -20.83 10.57 -21.83
C PRO A 23 -22.36 10.46 -22.01
N PHE A 24 -23.07 10.58 -20.87
CA PHE A 24 -24.53 10.73 -20.68
C PHE A 24 -25.43 9.48 -20.71
N SER A 25 -25.69 8.90 -19.53
CA SER A 25 -26.96 9.02 -18.78
C SER A 25 -27.10 7.92 -17.72
N LYS A 26 -27.65 8.29 -16.56
CA LYS A 26 -27.96 7.40 -15.43
C LYS A 26 -28.92 6.28 -15.85
N VAL A 27 -28.69 5.05 -15.39
CA VAL A 27 -29.63 4.15 -14.68
C VAL A 27 -28.93 2.79 -14.44
N HIS A 28 -28.80 2.43 -13.16
CA HIS A 28 -28.59 1.08 -12.62
C HIS A 28 -27.35 0.28 -13.05
N CYS A 29 -26.29 0.27 -12.22
CA CYS A 29 -25.31 -0.81 -12.21
C CYS A 29 -25.83 -1.92 -11.29
N GLU A 30 -26.50 -2.92 -11.86
CA GLU A 30 -26.56 -4.25 -11.23
C GLU A 30 -25.14 -4.82 -11.11
N PRO A 31 -24.80 -5.54 -10.02
CA PRO A 31 -23.53 -6.22 -9.96
C PRO A 31 -23.56 -7.38 -10.96
N GLU A 32 -22.78 -7.28 -12.04
CA GLU A 32 -22.51 -8.42 -12.93
C GLU A 32 -21.88 -9.54 -12.11
N ASN A 33 -22.75 -10.45 -11.68
CA ASN A 33 -22.44 -11.65 -10.95
C ASN A 33 -21.92 -12.70 -11.95
N ASN A 34 -20.82 -13.36 -11.57
CA ASN A 34 -20.42 -14.70 -12.00
C ASN A 34 -19.90 -14.96 -13.43
N ARG A 35 -18.77 -14.34 -13.81
CA ARG A 35 -17.85 -14.95 -14.81
C ARG A 35 -16.36 -14.94 -14.46
N PHE A 36 -16.03 -14.84 -13.17
CA PHE A 36 -14.65 -15.03 -12.67
C PHE A 36 -14.47 -16.27 -11.79
N ARG A 37 -15.36 -17.26 -11.90
CA ARG A 37 -15.38 -18.44 -11.01
C ARG A 37 -15.07 -19.80 -11.64
N GLU A 38 -14.59 -19.83 -12.88
CA GLU A 38 -14.18 -21.09 -13.52
C GLU A 38 -12.78 -21.01 -14.12
N LYS A 39 -11.79 -20.69 -13.28
CA LYS A 39 -10.39 -21.17 -13.43
C LYS A 39 -9.71 -21.31 -12.05
N GLN A 40 -10.39 -21.94 -11.09
CA GLN A 40 -9.79 -22.38 -9.82
C GLN A 40 -9.56 -23.89 -9.82
N GLY A 41 -8.89 -24.38 -10.86
CA GLY A 41 -8.37 -25.74 -10.95
C GLY A 41 -6.86 -25.77 -10.72
N GLU A 42 -6.37 -25.19 -9.63
CA GLU A 42 -4.98 -25.41 -9.16
C GLU A 42 -4.81 -24.98 -7.69
N SER A 43 -4.99 -25.95 -6.79
CA SER A 43 -4.37 -26.12 -5.46
C SER A 43 -4.21 -24.91 -4.54
N ASN A 44 -5.03 -24.83 -3.48
CA ASN A 44 -4.76 -24.26 -2.15
C ASN A 44 -3.59 -23.25 -2.01
N LYS A 45 -3.54 -22.19 -2.82
CA LYS A 45 -2.65 -21.06 -2.56
C LYS A 45 -3.24 -20.32 -1.36
N ALA A 46 -2.66 -20.55 -0.18
CA ALA A 46 -2.94 -19.74 0.99
C ALA A 46 -2.85 -18.26 0.60
N ILE A 47 -3.93 -17.52 0.82
CA ILE A 47 -4.02 -16.10 0.51
C ILE A 47 -3.28 -15.37 1.63
N HIS A 48 -2.20 -14.66 1.28
CA HIS A 48 -1.44 -13.82 2.21
C HIS A 48 -1.72 -12.36 1.88
N THR A 49 -2.71 -11.77 2.55
CA THR A 49 -3.13 -10.38 2.31
C THR A 49 -3.73 -9.77 3.57
N ALA A 50 -3.52 -8.48 3.76
CA ALA A 50 -4.09 -7.71 4.85
C ALA A 50 -4.45 -6.30 4.38
N HIS A 51 -5.56 -5.79 4.93
CA HIS A 51 -5.89 -4.38 4.96
C HIS A 51 -6.17 -4.04 6.42
N LEU A 52 -5.40 -3.13 6.98
CA LEU A 52 -5.38 -2.85 8.40
C LEU A 52 -5.73 -1.41 8.64
N LEU A 53 -6.52 -1.17 9.67
CA LEU A 53 -6.84 0.17 10.14
C LEU A 53 -5.98 0.53 11.34
N LEU A 54 -5.80 1.82 11.56
CA LEU A 54 -5.06 2.32 12.71
C LEU A 54 -5.77 1.94 14.01
N ASN A 55 -5.01 1.43 14.97
CA ASN A 55 -5.48 1.26 16.34
C ASN A 55 -5.26 2.57 17.12
N HIS A 56 -6.36 3.16 17.60
CA HIS A 56 -6.37 4.41 18.36
C HIS A 56 -6.31 4.22 19.89
N THR A 57 -6.31 2.99 20.40
CA THR A 57 -6.47 2.71 21.84
C THR A 57 -5.18 2.87 22.67
N GLY A 58 -4.28 3.78 22.30
CA GLY A 58 -2.99 3.98 22.97
C GLY A 58 -2.52 5.43 23.01
N SER A 59 -1.71 5.76 24.03
CA SER A 59 -1.03 7.05 24.13
C SER A 59 0.06 7.16 23.06
N ARG A 60 0.08 8.25 22.29
CA ARG A 60 1.01 8.45 21.17
C ARG A 60 2.38 8.97 21.62
N GLN A 61 3.08 8.17 22.41
CA GLN A 61 4.48 8.40 22.75
C GLN A 61 5.43 7.66 21.79
N ASP A 62 4.96 6.56 21.20
CA ASP A 62 5.69 5.81 20.18
C ASP A 62 5.47 6.42 18.80
N ASN A 63 6.56 6.54 18.04
CA ASN A 63 6.56 6.96 16.65
C ASN A 63 5.98 5.87 15.71
N THR A 64 5.91 4.62 16.19
CA THR A 64 5.39 3.46 15.48
C THR A 64 3.86 3.40 15.55
N LEU A 65 3.22 3.40 14.38
CA LEU A 65 1.79 3.19 14.25
C LEU A 65 1.43 1.73 14.56
N LYS A 66 0.35 1.55 15.32
CA LYS A 66 -0.17 0.24 15.71
C LYS A 66 -1.41 -0.08 14.88
N TRP A 67 -1.45 -1.27 14.30
CA TRP A 67 -2.48 -1.67 13.35
C TRP A 67 -3.39 -2.76 13.93
N GLN A 68 -4.61 -2.84 13.40
CA GLN A 68 -5.60 -3.85 13.74
C GLN A 68 -6.31 -4.38 12.49
N GLY A 69 -6.56 -5.70 12.48
CA GLY A 69 -7.03 -6.47 11.31
C GLY A 69 -8.39 -7.13 11.50
N ASP A 70 -9.24 -6.62 12.40
CA ASP A 70 -10.53 -7.23 12.75
C ASP A 70 -11.64 -6.84 11.75
N PRO A 71 -12.31 -7.81 11.09
CA PRO A 71 -13.41 -7.56 10.17
C PRO A 71 -14.59 -6.76 10.74
N SER A 72 -14.79 -6.76 12.06
CA SER A 72 -15.82 -5.94 12.70
C SER A 72 -15.54 -4.43 12.61
N LEU A 73 -14.31 -4.04 12.25
CA LEU A 73 -13.86 -2.66 12.08
C LEU A 73 -14.09 -2.14 10.64
N GLY A 74 -15.01 -2.74 9.89
CA GLY A 74 -15.37 -2.31 8.55
C GLY A 74 -14.54 -3.01 7.47
N ARG A 75 -13.65 -2.27 6.78
CA ARG A 75 -12.87 -2.80 5.65
C ARG A 75 -11.59 -3.52 6.06
N SER A 76 -11.33 -3.63 7.35
CA SER A 76 -10.14 -4.28 7.90
C SER A 76 -10.22 -5.80 7.75
N PHE A 77 -9.12 -6.45 7.39
CA PHE A 77 -9.00 -7.90 7.35
C PHE A 77 -7.54 -8.34 7.40
N ILE A 78 -7.32 -9.58 7.79
CA ILE A 78 -6.02 -10.23 7.72
C ILE A 78 -6.19 -11.71 7.36
N TYR A 79 -5.49 -12.15 6.31
CA TYR A 79 -5.48 -13.53 5.83
C TYR A 79 -4.04 -13.97 5.60
N GLY A 80 -3.65 -15.10 6.19
CA GLY A 80 -2.31 -15.68 6.00
C GLY A 80 -1.16 -14.78 6.50
N LEU A 81 -1.43 -13.75 7.30
CA LEU A 81 -0.44 -12.88 7.93
C LEU A 81 -0.78 -12.78 9.42
N THR A 82 0.12 -12.25 10.25
CA THR A 82 -0.14 -12.08 11.70
C THR A 82 0.21 -10.67 12.17
N LEU A 83 -0.43 -10.23 13.24
CA LEU A 83 -0.07 -8.99 13.94
C LEU A 83 0.68 -9.33 15.22
N ILE A 84 1.87 -8.74 15.40
CA ILE A 84 2.64 -8.80 16.64
C ILE A 84 2.75 -7.40 17.19
N GLN A 85 2.10 -7.15 18.34
CA GLN A 85 2.10 -5.83 18.99
C GLN A 85 1.72 -4.69 18.03
N GLY A 86 0.75 -4.94 17.15
CA GLY A 86 0.27 -3.97 16.15
C GLY A 86 1.16 -3.81 14.91
N SER A 87 2.23 -4.58 14.75
CA SER A 87 3.07 -4.63 13.54
C SER A 87 2.77 -5.89 12.73
N LEU A 88 2.88 -5.82 11.40
CA LEU A 88 2.48 -6.92 10.50
C LEU A 88 3.66 -7.87 10.25
N GLN A 89 3.53 -9.13 10.67
CA GLN A 89 4.54 -10.16 10.45
C GLN A 89 4.20 -11.05 9.24
N ILE A 90 5.23 -11.30 8.44
CA ILE A 90 5.18 -12.13 7.24
C ILE A 90 5.22 -13.61 7.58
N GLN A 91 4.23 -14.37 7.07
CA GLN A 91 4.13 -15.82 7.26
C GLN A 91 4.57 -16.63 6.03
N ARG A 92 4.92 -15.96 4.93
CA ARG A 92 5.41 -16.59 3.71
C ARG A 92 6.38 -15.69 2.97
N SER A 93 7.56 -16.20 2.63
CA SER A 93 8.53 -15.44 1.84
C SER A 93 8.02 -15.13 0.43
N GLY A 94 8.45 -13.99 -0.11
CA GLY A 94 8.24 -13.62 -1.52
C GLY A 94 8.10 -12.13 -1.73
N ILE A 95 7.62 -11.78 -2.91
CA ILE A 95 7.44 -10.39 -3.30
C ILE A 95 6.06 -9.91 -2.85
N TYR A 96 6.05 -8.86 -2.03
CA TYR A 96 4.84 -8.23 -1.52
C TYR A 96 4.62 -6.87 -2.15
N GLY A 97 3.37 -6.59 -2.51
CA GLY A 97 2.89 -5.24 -2.74
C GLY A 97 2.42 -4.65 -1.40
N ILE A 98 3.01 -3.53 -1.00
CA ILE A 98 2.71 -2.85 0.26
C ILE A 98 2.17 -1.46 -0.05
N TYR A 99 1.16 -1.01 0.69
CA TYR A 99 0.62 0.33 0.60
C TYR A 99 0.25 0.87 1.97
N VAL A 100 0.31 2.18 2.12
CA VAL A 100 -0.06 2.91 3.32
C VAL A 100 -0.65 4.26 2.95
N GLN A 101 -1.62 4.70 3.73
CA GLN A 101 -2.07 6.09 3.75
C GLN A 101 -2.14 6.56 5.19
N VAL A 102 -1.64 7.76 5.45
CA VAL A 102 -1.75 8.41 6.74
C VAL A 102 -2.26 9.82 6.54
N THR A 103 -3.32 10.17 7.28
CA THR A 103 -3.86 11.52 7.34
C THR A 103 -3.68 12.05 8.76
N LEU A 104 -3.19 13.27 8.91
CA LEU A 104 -2.91 13.90 10.21
C LEU A 104 -4.14 14.65 10.73
N ALA A 105 -4.46 14.52 12.02
CA ALA A 105 -5.67 15.10 12.62
C ALA A 105 -5.69 16.63 12.58
N LYS A 106 -4.57 17.26 12.91
CA LYS A 106 -4.44 18.72 13.02
C LYS A 106 -3.66 19.29 11.85
N CYS A 107 -4.28 19.22 10.68
CA CYS A 107 -3.75 19.90 9.51
C CYS A 107 -4.64 21.07 9.06
N ILE A 108 -5.76 21.27 9.77
CA ILE A 108 -6.72 22.35 9.57
C ILE A 108 -6.41 23.42 10.64
N GLN A 109 -6.23 24.68 10.20
CA GLN A 109 -5.98 25.93 10.99
C GLN A 109 -4.54 26.41 11.24
N ALA A 110 -3.48 25.83 10.65
CA ALA A 110 -2.10 26.27 10.92
C ALA A 110 -1.46 27.17 9.83
N ARG A 111 -2.24 27.79 8.93
CA ARG A 111 -1.68 28.66 7.87
C ARG A 111 -1.27 30.05 8.37
N ALA A 112 -1.70 30.43 9.59
CA ALA A 112 -1.47 31.77 10.10
C ALA A 112 -0.31 31.89 11.10
N GLN A 113 -0.10 30.97 12.07
CA GLN A 113 0.79 31.28 13.23
C GLN A 113 1.55 30.12 13.93
N ASN A 114 1.48 28.84 13.51
CA ASN A 114 1.83 27.72 14.42
C ASN A 114 3.12 26.89 14.10
N PRO A 115 3.90 26.49 15.14
CA PRO A 115 5.06 25.58 15.03
C PRO A 115 4.70 24.16 14.55
N GLU A 116 3.48 23.67 14.78
CA GLU A 116 2.99 22.36 14.26
C GLU A 116 3.08 22.26 12.72
N LEU A 117 2.99 23.39 11.99
CA LEU A 117 3.16 23.39 10.53
C LEU A 117 4.62 23.15 10.12
N LYS A 118 5.60 23.59 10.93
CA LYS A 118 7.02 23.29 10.70
C LYS A 118 7.28 21.81 10.90
N GLU A 119 6.68 21.21 11.94
CA GLU A 119 6.77 19.77 12.18
C GLU A 119 6.15 18.99 11.02
N THR A 120 4.96 19.36 10.54
CA THR A 120 4.33 18.70 9.38
C THR A 120 5.18 18.80 8.12
N LYS A 121 5.86 19.94 7.88
CA LYS A 121 6.81 20.08 6.77
C LYS A 121 8.02 19.15 6.91
N ALA A 122 8.55 19.01 8.12
CA ALA A 122 9.69 18.14 8.43
C ALA A 122 9.32 16.65 8.58
N SER A 123 8.03 16.35 8.73
CA SER A 123 7.55 15.01 9.06
C SER A 123 7.72 14.03 7.91
N THR A 124 8.16 12.83 8.28
CA THR A 124 8.32 11.71 7.36
C THR A 124 7.52 10.50 7.81
N LEU A 125 6.90 9.85 6.83
CA LEU A 125 6.38 8.50 6.93
C LEU A 125 7.48 7.54 6.50
N THR A 126 7.74 6.52 7.31
CA THR A 126 8.68 5.45 7.01
C THR A 126 7.99 4.10 7.11
N ILE A 127 8.07 3.28 6.06
CA ILE A 127 7.81 1.84 6.16
C ILE A 127 9.15 1.16 6.42
N GLY A 128 9.25 0.48 7.55
CA GLY A 128 10.42 -0.27 7.95
C GLY A 128 10.17 -1.77 8.00
N ASN A 129 11.25 -2.53 7.98
CA ASN A 129 11.27 -3.98 8.17
C ASN A 129 12.27 -4.31 9.28
N LEU A 130 11.81 -5.07 10.27
CA LEU A 130 12.64 -5.81 11.21
C LEU A 130 12.77 -7.24 10.70
N SER A 131 13.96 -7.62 10.24
CA SER A 131 14.18 -8.95 9.70
C SER A 131 14.12 -10.02 10.80
N ALA A 132 13.94 -11.27 10.43
CA ALA A 132 13.97 -12.40 11.36
C ALA A 132 15.27 -12.47 12.22
N GLN A 133 16.38 -11.92 11.71
CA GLN A 133 17.67 -11.82 12.40
C GLN A 133 17.78 -10.58 13.30
N GLY A 134 16.71 -9.83 13.50
CA GLY A 134 16.68 -8.63 14.34
C GLY A 134 17.26 -7.38 13.67
N ARG A 135 17.45 -7.36 12.34
CA ARG A 135 18.01 -6.21 11.64
C ARG A 135 16.92 -5.25 11.17
N HIS A 136 17.00 -4.00 11.60
CA HIS A 136 16.13 -2.94 11.12
C HIS A 136 16.58 -2.39 9.75
N SER A 137 15.62 -2.14 8.87
CA SER A 137 15.83 -1.49 7.57
C SER A 137 14.67 -0.59 7.19
N SER A 138 14.96 0.52 6.50
CA SER A 138 13.95 1.43 5.97
C SER A 138 13.65 1.04 4.52
N LEU A 139 12.44 0.56 4.24
CA LEU A 139 12.03 0.15 2.89
C LEU A 139 11.56 1.35 2.07
N LEU A 140 10.89 2.31 2.71
CA LEU A 140 10.39 3.52 2.07
C LEU A 140 10.35 4.66 3.07
N ARG A 141 10.78 5.84 2.63
CA ARG A 141 10.63 7.09 3.37
C ARG A 141 10.01 8.15 2.46
N ARG A 142 9.01 8.86 2.98
CA ARG A 142 8.31 9.94 2.26
C ARG A 142 8.01 11.10 3.19
N HIS A 143 8.19 12.32 2.71
CA HIS A 143 7.92 13.55 3.46
C HIS A 143 6.50 14.04 3.20
N PHE A 144 5.82 14.53 4.25
CA PHE A 144 4.52 15.17 4.11
C PHE A 144 4.61 16.48 3.30
N GLN A 145 5.76 17.16 3.30
CA GLN A 145 5.98 18.41 2.54
C GLN A 145 4.88 19.46 2.79
N GLY A 146 4.34 19.51 4.02
CA GLY A 146 3.25 20.40 4.38
C GLY A 146 1.85 19.95 3.93
N ARG A 147 1.72 18.76 3.33
CA ARG A 147 0.44 18.09 3.08
C ARG A 147 -0.05 17.41 4.35
N CYS A 148 -1.36 17.23 4.41
CA CYS A 148 -2.06 16.63 5.55
C CYS A 148 -2.25 15.13 5.43
N SER A 149 -2.29 14.66 4.20
CA SER A 149 -2.41 13.25 3.86
C SER A 149 -1.25 12.86 2.97
N LEU A 150 -0.72 11.66 3.22
CA LEU A 150 0.35 11.07 2.46
C LEU A 150 0.03 9.61 2.23
N SER A 151 0.07 9.22 0.96
CA SER A 151 -0.08 7.83 0.53
C SER A 151 1.23 7.37 -0.12
N ALA A 152 1.59 6.13 0.13
CA ALA A 152 2.83 5.56 -0.37
C ALA A 152 2.66 4.06 -0.62
N SER A 153 3.31 3.54 -1.66
CA SER A 153 3.31 2.13 -1.99
C SER A 153 4.66 1.69 -2.51
N LEU A 154 4.99 0.42 -2.32
CA LEU A 154 6.23 -0.18 -2.81
C LEU A 154 6.02 -1.68 -3.05
N GLN A 155 6.92 -2.27 -3.83
CA GLN A 155 7.04 -3.70 -3.98
C GLN A 155 8.41 -4.14 -3.47
N VAL A 156 8.44 -5.18 -2.63
CA VAL A 156 9.67 -5.61 -1.93
C VAL A 156 9.68 -7.12 -1.71
N ASN A 157 10.87 -7.70 -1.72
CA ASN A 157 11.08 -9.07 -1.28
C ASN A 157 11.15 -9.14 0.24
N LEU A 158 10.27 -9.93 0.86
CA LEU A 158 10.23 -10.16 2.29
C LEU A 158 10.43 -11.63 2.60
N ASN A 159 11.08 -11.90 3.73
CA ASN A 159 11.29 -13.24 4.21
C ASN A 159 10.24 -13.62 5.26
N TYR A 160 10.06 -14.92 5.45
CA TYR A 160 9.33 -15.47 6.58
C TYR A 160 9.85 -14.83 7.89
N GLN A 161 8.91 -14.44 8.75
CA GLN A 161 9.12 -13.74 10.03
C GLN A 161 9.64 -12.30 9.97
N ASP A 162 9.86 -11.73 8.78
CA ASP A 162 10.05 -10.28 8.68
C ASP A 162 8.83 -9.55 9.25
N THR A 163 9.07 -8.47 9.99
CA THR A 163 8.01 -7.67 10.61
C THR A 163 8.01 -6.27 10.02
N LEU A 164 6.91 -5.91 9.36
CA LEU A 164 6.68 -4.61 8.80
C LEU A 164 6.10 -3.67 9.86
N TYR A 165 6.69 -2.48 9.96
CA TYR A 165 6.23 -1.42 10.84
C TYR A 165 6.18 -0.09 10.09
N VAL A 166 5.34 0.82 10.57
CA VAL A 166 5.15 2.14 9.96
C VAL A 166 5.41 3.20 11.01
N ASN A 167 6.36 4.09 10.75
CA ASN A 167 6.78 5.13 11.69
C ASN A 167 6.51 6.53 11.14
N LEU A 168 6.22 7.45 12.05
CA LEU A 168 6.26 8.89 11.83
C LEU A 168 7.43 9.52 12.61
N THR A 169 8.12 10.53 12.04
CA THR A 169 9.33 11.10 12.68
C THR A 169 9.05 11.86 13.98
N TYR A 170 7.81 12.31 14.16
CA TYR A 170 7.33 13.04 15.33
C TYR A 170 6.06 12.38 15.90
N PRO A 171 5.73 12.63 17.18
CA PRO A 171 4.48 12.21 17.79
C PRO A 171 3.21 12.92 17.24
N LEU A 172 3.18 13.29 15.94
CA LEU A 172 1.99 13.71 15.17
C LEU A 172 0.76 12.77 15.18
N VAL A 173 -0.33 13.21 15.76
CA VAL A 173 -1.57 12.41 15.84
C VAL A 173 -2.25 12.23 14.46
N PRO A 174 -2.45 10.98 13.97
CA PRO A 174 -3.28 10.71 12.81
C PRO A 174 -4.74 11.07 13.06
N SER A 175 -5.48 11.34 11.99
CA SER A 175 -6.92 11.62 12.03
C SER A 175 -7.67 10.53 12.80
N PRO A 176 -8.64 10.90 13.65
CA PRO A 176 -9.49 9.92 14.35
C PRO A 176 -10.46 9.21 13.40
N ASN A 177 -10.58 9.65 12.15
CA ASN A 177 -11.38 8.97 11.15
C ASN A 177 -10.67 7.67 10.71
N ALA A 178 -11.26 6.53 11.05
CA ALA A 178 -10.68 5.20 10.81
C ALA A 178 -10.39 4.91 9.32
N ASP A 179 -11.15 5.51 8.40
CA ASP A 179 -10.98 5.31 6.96
C ASP A 179 -9.85 6.15 6.34
N GLU A 180 -9.28 7.09 7.09
CA GLU A 180 -8.27 8.03 6.57
C GLU A 180 -6.83 7.57 6.79
N THR A 181 -6.61 6.57 7.65
CA THR A 181 -5.30 6.00 7.95
C THR A 181 -5.34 4.48 7.93
N PHE A 182 -4.70 3.88 6.93
CA PHE A 182 -4.70 2.43 6.70
C PHE A 182 -3.36 1.92 6.16
N PHE A 183 -3.10 0.64 6.34
CA PHE A 183 -1.90 -0.05 5.90
C PHE A 183 -2.24 -1.43 5.36
N GLY A 184 -1.64 -1.84 4.26
CA GLY A 184 -1.91 -3.16 3.69
C GLY A 184 -0.71 -3.77 3.00
N ALA A 185 -0.77 -5.09 2.89
CA ALA A 185 0.23 -5.90 2.22
C ALA A 185 -0.45 -7.07 1.52
N SER A 186 0.03 -7.43 0.33
CA SER A 186 -0.43 -8.58 -0.43
C SER A 186 0.74 -9.31 -1.05
N TRP A 187 0.82 -10.63 -0.83
CA TRP A 187 1.79 -11.48 -1.51
C TRP A 187 1.44 -11.57 -2.99
N LEU A 188 2.41 -11.31 -3.87
CA LEU A 188 2.21 -11.27 -5.31
C LEU A 188 2.73 -12.54 -5.97
N TYR A 189 4.00 -12.85 -5.77
CA TYR A 189 4.68 -13.99 -6.40
C TYR A 189 5.97 -14.36 -5.63
N PRO A 190 6.50 -15.59 -5.79
CA PRO A 190 7.77 -15.99 -5.17
C PRO A 190 8.93 -15.11 -5.66
N PRO A 191 10.04 -14.99 -4.90
CA PRO A 191 11.19 -14.22 -5.36
C PRO A 191 11.79 -14.90 -6.61
N PRO A 192 12.44 -14.14 -7.50
CA PRO A 192 13.17 -14.73 -8.62
C PRO A 192 14.26 -15.69 -8.10
N PRO A 193 14.60 -16.75 -8.85
CA PRO A 193 15.73 -17.60 -8.51
C PRO A 193 17.01 -16.75 -8.40
N PRO A 194 17.97 -17.12 -7.53
CA PRO A 194 19.29 -16.51 -7.57
C PRO A 194 19.90 -16.71 -8.97
N GLU A 195 20.38 -15.63 -9.58
CA GLU A 195 21.23 -15.72 -10.77
C GLU A 195 22.59 -16.28 -10.32
N TYR A 196 22.99 -17.40 -10.91
CA TYR A 196 24.27 -18.08 -10.67
C TYR A 196 25.27 -17.74 -11.76
#